data_AF-A0A6S5TQ53-F1
#
_entry.id   AF-A0A6S5TQ53-F1
#
_cell.length_a   1.000
_cell.length_b   1.000
_cell.length_c   1.000
_cell.angle_alpha   90.00
_cell.angle_beta   90.00
_cell.angle_gamma   90.00
#
_symmetry.space_group_name_H-M   'P 1'
#
loop_
_entity.id
_entity.type
_entity.pdbx_description
1 polymer ?
#
loop_
_entity_poly.entity_id
_entity_poly.type
_entity_poly.pdbx_seq_one_letter_code
_entity_poly.pdbx_strand_id
1 'polypeptide(L)'
;MPGVAGRSGRRPKPTAQKVLAGNPGKRKLNKDEPDFALVTNVDPPEWLCEHATRVWEMLVPELLRAKVLALTDMHNVEAFCSAYGNWRRAQESVIAHGIVVAGATGGPVKNPALTAANEAMRQMVTFGSMLGLDPASRTRIIGGNKQKSTNEFAALLSS
;
A
#
# COMPACT_ATOMS: atom_id res chain seq x y z
N MET A 1 -31.05 24.95 11.25
CA MET A 1 -29.73 24.56 10.71
C MET A 1 -29.96 23.60 9.55
N PRO A 2 -29.83 24.02 8.28
CA PRO A 2 -29.98 23.09 7.16
C PRO A 2 -28.83 22.07 7.17
N GLY A 3 -29.20 20.79 7.11
CA GLY A 3 -28.29 19.65 7.26
C GLY A 3 -27.26 19.54 6.14
N VAL A 4 -26.07 19.07 6.48
CA VAL A 4 -24.96 18.82 5.56
C VAL A 4 -25.42 17.80 4.51
N ALA A 5 -25.48 18.21 3.24
CA ALA A 5 -25.79 17.33 2.13
C ALA A 5 -24.80 16.15 2.13
N GLY A 6 -25.35 14.93 2.21
CA GLY A 6 -24.56 13.70 2.21
C GLY A 6 -23.65 13.63 0.99
N ARG A 7 -22.37 13.30 1.19
CA ARG A 7 -21.42 12.91 0.14
C ARG A 7 -21.82 11.54 -0.45
N SER A 8 -23.02 11.47 -1.00
CA SER A 8 -23.56 10.31 -1.71
C SER A 8 -23.20 10.46 -3.19
N GLY A 9 -21.98 10.08 -3.53
CA GLY A 9 -21.49 10.10 -4.89
C GLY A 9 -20.09 9.52 -5.00
N ARG A 10 -19.84 8.72 -6.05
CA ARG A 10 -18.48 8.24 -6.36
C ARG A 10 -17.57 9.46 -6.50
N ARG A 11 -16.49 9.50 -5.72
CA ARG A 11 -15.51 10.59 -5.80
C ARG A 11 -15.10 10.79 -7.27
N PRO A 12 -15.07 12.03 -7.77
CA PRO A 12 -14.69 12.29 -9.15
C PRO A 12 -13.28 11.79 -9.41
N LYS A 13 -13.05 11.17 -10.56
CA LYS A 13 -11.71 10.75 -10.98
C LYS A 13 -10.79 11.97 -11.17
N PRO A 14 -9.51 11.89 -10.80
CA PRO A 14 -8.50 12.91 -11.10
C PRO A 14 -8.47 13.26 -12.59
N THR A 15 -8.10 14.49 -12.91
CA THR A 15 -8.04 14.97 -14.30
C THR A 15 -7.03 14.18 -15.12
N ALA A 16 -5.88 13.83 -14.55
CA ALA A 16 -4.89 12.97 -15.20
C ALA A 16 -5.49 11.63 -15.66
N GLN A 17 -6.30 10.98 -14.82
CA GLN A 17 -7.00 9.74 -15.18
C GLN A 17 -8.09 9.95 -16.23
N LYS A 18 -8.80 11.09 -16.20
CA LYS A 18 -9.80 11.42 -17.24
C LYS A 18 -9.14 11.68 -18.58
N VAL A 19 -7.99 12.35 -18.62
CA VAL A 19 -7.20 12.58 -19.83
C VAL A 19 -6.73 11.24 -20.40
N LEU A 20 -6.13 10.39 -19.56
CA LEU A 20 -5.59 9.09 -19.99
C LEU A 20 -6.69 8.14 -20.51
N ALA A 21 -7.89 8.21 -19.95
CA ALA A 21 -9.07 7.47 -20.42
C ALA A 21 -9.77 8.10 -21.64
N GLY A 22 -9.21 9.16 -22.26
CA GLY A 22 -9.78 9.81 -23.44
C GLY A 22 -10.99 10.71 -23.17
N ASN A 23 -11.16 11.17 -21.93
CA ASN A 23 -12.28 11.96 -21.43
C ASN A 23 -13.67 11.41 -21.85
N PRO A 24 -14.06 10.20 -21.38
CA PRO A 24 -15.30 9.54 -21.83
C PRO A 24 -16.57 10.37 -21.58
N GLY A 25 -16.55 11.20 -20.54
CA GLY A 25 -17.67 12.06 -20.19
C GLY A 25 -17.77 13.36 -20.99
N LYS A 26 -16.78 13.67 -21.84
CA LYS A 26 -16.68 14.91 -22.65
C LYS A 26 -16.86 16.23 -21.88
N ARG A 27 -16.83 16.20 -20.54
CA ARG A 27 -16.94 17.40 -19.69
C ARG A 27 -15.63 18.18 -19.73
N LYS A 28 -15.72 19.50 -19.51
CA LYS A 28 -14.54 20.37 -19.36
C LYS A 28 -13.68 19.83 -18.20
N LEU A 29 -12.41 19.59 -18.49
CA LEU A 29 -11.45 19.10 -17.50
C LEU A 29 -11.07 20.22 -16.54
N ASN A 30 -10.85 19.88 -15.26
CA ASN A 30 -10.36 20.85 -14.28
C ASN A 30 -8.88 21.12 -14.57
N LYS A 31 -8.55 22.37 -14.90
CA LYS A 31 -7.16 22.76 -15.18
C LYS A 31 -6.41 23.24 -13.94
N ASP A 32 -7.15 23.50 -12.86
CA ASP A 32 -6.64 24.01 -11.59
C ASP A 32 -6.44 22.88 -10.57
N GLU A 33 -6.21 21.65 -11.04
CA GLU A 33 -5.87 20.54 -10.15
C GLU A 33 -4.41 20.73 -9.69
N PRO A 34 -4.14 20.62 -8.37
CA PRO A 34 -2.78 20.76 -7.88
C PRO A 34 -1.86 19.75 -8.56
N ASP A 35 -0.79 20.27 -9.17
CA ASP A 35 0.27 19.45 -9.74
C ASP A 35 1.11 18.90 -8.59
N PHE A 36 0.75 17.70 -8.14
CA PHE A 36 1.58 16.99 -7.19
C PHE A 36 2.83 16.52 -7.94
N ALA A 37 3.93 17.26 -7.77
CA ALA A 37 5.21 16.95 -8.39
C ALA A 37 5.51 15.44 -8.25
N LEU A 38 5.66 14.78 -9.41
CA LEU A 38 5.99 13.37 -9.47
C LEU A 38 7.35 13.17 -8.82
N VAL A 39 7.38 12.32 -7.80
CA VAL A 39 8.63 11.85 -7.21
C VAL A 39 9.38 11.04 -8.27
N THR A 40 10.65 11.34 -8.53
CA THR A 40 11.45 10.65 -9.55
C THR A 40 12.36 9.57 -8.95
N ASN A 41 12.86 9.79 -7.74
CA ASN A 41 13.61 8.80 -6.97
C ASN A 41 13.57 9.17 -5.47
N VAL A 42 13.27 8.22 -4.58
CA VAL A 42 13.33 8.40 -3.12
C VAL A 42 13.89 7.15 -2.46
N ASP A 43 14.94 7.35 -1.68
CA ASP A 43 15.59 6.31 -0.91
C ASP A 43 14.75 5.94 0.34
N PRO A 44 14.81 4.67 0.79
CA PRO A 44 14.14 4.25 2.01
C PRO A 44 14.67 5.04 3.23
N PRO A 45 13.79 5.44 4.17
CA PRO A 45 14.23 6.04 5.43
C PRO A 45 15.19 5.12 6.20
N GLU A 46 16.26 5.68 6.75
CA GLU A 46 17.34 4.92 7.41
C GLU A 46 16.88 4.06 8.60
N TRP A 47 15.77 4.41 9.22
CA TRP A 47 15.22 3.69 10.38
C TRP A 47 14.36 2.48 9.99
N LEU A 48 14.05 2.30 8.70
CA LEU A 48 13.34 1.12 8.24
C LEU A 48 14.17 -0.13 8.51
N CYS A 49 13.49 -1.19 8.91
CA CYS A 49 14.15 -2.48 9.05
C CYS A 49 14.48 -3.11 7.70
N GLU A 50 15.30 -4.16 7.72
CA GLU A 50 15.70 -4.87 6.50
C GLU A 50 14.50 -5.34 5.66
N HIS A 51 13.50 -5.99 6.26
CA HIS A 51 12.30 -6.41 5.54
C HIS A 51 11.50 -5.24 4.96
N ALA A 52 11.41 -4.12 5.68
CA ALA A 52 10.70 -2.93 5.22
C ALA A 52 11.47 -2.23 4.09
N THR A 53 12.79 -2.16 4.19
CA THR A 53 13.70 -1.61 3.17
C THR A 53 13.60 -2.43 1.89
N ARG A 54 13.64 -3.77 2.00
CA ARG A 54 13.53 -4.65 0.82
C ARG A 54 12.20 -4.47 0.08
N VAL A 55 11.08 -4.35 0.80
CA VAL A 55 9.80 -4.10 0.12
C VAL A 55 9.72 -2.69 -0.45
N TRP A 56 10.34 -1.70 0.18
CA TRP A 56 10.45 -0.33 -0.36
C TRP A 56 11.16 -0.33 -1.71
N GLU A 57 12.35 -0.93 -1.78
CA GLU A 57 13.18 -1.00 -2.99
C GLU A 57 12.48 -1.71 -4.15
N MET A 58 11.57 -2.65 -3.85
CA MET A 58 10.76 -3.31 -4.88
C MET A 58 9.52 -2.51 -5.27
N LEU A 59 8.83 -1.92 -4.29
CA LEU A 59 7.52 -1.32 -4.49
C LEU A 59 7.61 0.09 -5.07
N VAL A 60 8.51 0.91 -4.55
CA VAL A 60 8.59 2.34 -4.90
C VAL A 60 8.92 2.54 -6.37
N PRO A 61 9.92 1.87 -6.97
CA PRO A 61 10.19 2.02 -8.40
C PRO A 61 8.99 1.70 -9.29
N GLU A 62 8.21 0.67 -8.94
CA GLU A 62 6.99 0.30 -9.67
C GLU A 62 5.88 1.35 -9.53
N LEU A 63 5.68 1.89 -8.33
CA LEU A 63 4.69 2.95 -8.08
C LEU A 63 5.08 4.27 -8.78
N LEU A 64 6.36 4.61 -8.80
CA LEU A 64 6.87 5.77 -9.53
C LEU A 64 6.71 5.58 -11.05
N ARG A 65 7.06 4.39 -11.58
CA ARG A 65 6.90 4.06 -13.01
C ARG A 65 5.45 4.12 -13.44
N ALA A 66 4.53 3.67 -12.58
CA ALA A 66 3.09 3.75 -12.82
C ALA A 66 2.53 5.18 -12.70
N LYS A 67 3.33 6.15 -12.24
CA LYS A 67 2.93 7.55 -11.98
C LYS A 67 1.70 7.66 -11.07
N VAL A 68 1.61 6.77 -10.09
CA VAL A 68 0.49 6.72 -9.13
C VAL A 68 0.84 7.36 -7.79
N LEU A 69 2.11 7.67 -7.55
CA LEU A 69 2.60 8.25 -6.31
C LEU A 69 2.80 9.76 -6.44
N ALA A 70 2.11 10.54 -5.60
CA ALA A 70 2.47 11.92 -5.35
C ALA A 70 3.45 12.01 -4.17
N LEU A 71 4.20 13.11 -4.07
CA LEU A 71 5.03 13.40 -2.88
C LEU A 71 4.21 13.32 -1.58
N THR A 72 2.95 13.76 -1.62
CA THR A 72 2.04 13.70 -0.49
C THR A 72 1.73 12.27 -0.02
N ASP A 73 1.94 11.26 -0.86
CA ASP A 73 1.61 9.86 -0.53
C ASP A 73 2.76 9.09 0.10
N MET A 74 3.93 9.72 0.27
CA MET A 74 5.14 9.02 0.75
C MET A 74 4.96 8.40 2.13
N HIS A 75 4.23 9.07 3.02
CA HIS A 75 3.88 8.54 4.34
C HIS A 75 3.10 7.22 4.27
N ASN A 76 2.27 7.02 3.23
CA ASN A 76 1.54 5.76 3.05
C ASN A 76 2.48 4.62 2.61
N VAL A 77 3.49 4.94 1.78
CA VAL A 77 4.53 3.98 1.38
C VAL A 77 5.32 3.55 2.60
N GLU A 78 5.79 4.52 3.38
CA GLU A 78 6.55 4.29 4.61
C GLU A 78 5.78 3.45 5.63
N ALA A 79 4.51 3.78 5.86
CA ALA A 79 3.65 3.03 6.76
C ALA A 79 3.38 1.61 6.25
N PHE A 80 3.17 1.43 4.94
CA PHE A 80 3.01 0.11 4.34
C PHE A 80 4.28 -0.75 4.50
N CYS A 81 5.45 -0.21 4.19
CA CYS A 81 6.72 -0.91 4.30
C CYS A 81 7.03 -1.30 5.75
N SER A 82 6.79 -0.38 6.69
CA SER A 82 6.93 -0.64 8.13
C SER A 82 6.00 -1.75 8.61
N ALA A 83 4.72 -1.72 8.20
CA ALA A 83 3.77 -2.78 8.53
C ALA A 83 4.19 -4.13 7.95
N TYR A 84 4.69 -4.17 6.71
CA TYR A 84 5.25 -5.39 6.12
C TYR A 84 6.42 -5.94 6.93
N GLY A 85 7.35 -5.08 7.35
CA GLY A 85 8.49 -5.48 8.17
C GLY A 85 8.08 -6.05 9.53
N ASN A 86 7.08 -5.46 10.18
CA ASN A 86 6.52 -5.98 11.43
C ASN A 86 5.80 -7.32 11.22
N TRP A 87 5.07 -7.47 10.12
CA TRP A 87 4.42 -8.72 9.78
C TRP A 87 5.43 -9.85 9.57
N ARG A 88 6.51 -9.62 8.81
CA ARG A 88 7.56 -10.63 8.57
C ARG A 88 8.17 -11.14 9.88
N ARG A 89 8.59 -10.23 10.76
CA ARG A 89 9.16 -10.60 12.08
C ARG A 89 8.17 -11.35 12.96
N ALA A 90 6.90 -10.93 12.94
CA ALA A 90 5.86 -11.62 13.68
C ALA A 90 5.65 -13.05 13.16
N GLN A 91 5.67 -13.25 11.83
CA GLN A 91 5.60 -14.59 11.23
C GLN A 91 6.82 -15.44 11.57
N GLU A 92 8.02 -14.88 11.55
CA GLU A 92 9.25 -15.57 11.96
C GLU A 92 9.16 -16.06 13.41
N SER A 93 8.64 -15.23 14.32
CA SER A 93 8.37 -15.63 15.71
C SER A 93 7.33 -16.76 15.82
N VAL A 94 6.27 -16.71 15.02
CA VAL A 94 5.26 -17.78 14.98
C VAL A 94 5.84 -19.08 14.43
N ILE A 95 6.71 -19.02 13.43
CA ILE A 95 7.41 -20.20 12.88
C ILE A 95 8.35 -20.80 13.94
N ALA A 96 9.12 -19.95 14.63
CA ALA A 96 10.09 -20.40 15.62
C ALA A 96 9.46 -20.99 16.88
N HIS A 97 8.33 -20.43 17.34
CA HIS A 97 7.75 -20.77 18.64
C HIS A 97 6.37 -21.44 18.57
N GLY A 98 5.77 -21.51 17.38
CA GLY A 98 4.41 -22.02 17.19
C GLY A 98 3.33 -21.01 17.59
N ILE A 99 2.07 -21.46 17.46
CA ILE A 99 0.88 -20.63 17.73
C ILE A 99 0.50 -20.55 19.23
N VAL A 100 1.08 -21.43 20.05
CA VAL A 100 0.90 -21.50 21.51
C VAL A 100 2.29 -21.49 22.17
N VAL A 101 2.46 -20.67 23.20
CA VAL A 101 3.70 -20.52 23.96
C VAL A 101 3.43 -20.64 25.45
N ALA A 102 4.46 -20.82 26.28
CA ALA A 102 4.31 -20.79 27.73
C ALA A 102 4.06 -19.35 28.22
N GLY A 103 3.02 -19.17 29.01
CA GLY A 103 2.70 -17.90 29.69
C GLY A 103 3.53 -17.72 30.97
N ALA A 104 3.40 -16.55 31.60
CA ALA A 104 4.16 -16.21 32.82
C ALA A 104 3.97 -17.19 33.99
N THR A 105 2.82 -17.87 34.04
CA THR A 105 2.49 -18.90 35.06
C THR A 105 2.83 -20.34 34.61
N GLY A 106 3.48 -20.51 33.46
CA GLY A 106 3.85 -21.81 32.89
C GLY A 106 2.74 -22.51 32.09
N GLY A 107 1.50 -21.99 32.09
CA GLY A 107 0.40 -22.53 31.30
C GLY A 107 0.46 -22.14 29.81
N PRO A 108 -0.18 -22.89 28.91
CA PRO A 108 -0.22 -22.56 27.49
C PRO A 108 -1.05 -21.29 27.24
N VAL A 109 -0.47 -20.33 26.51
CA VAL A 109 -1.13 -19.10 26.08
C VAL A 109 -0.94 -18.89 24.58
N LYS A 110 -1.82 -18.11 23.96
CA LYS A 110 -1.68 -17.71 22.56
C LYS A 110 -0.36 -16.95 22.36
N ASN A 111 0.38 -17.27 21.30
CA ASN A 111 1.59 -16.53 20.93
C ASN A 111 1.24 -15.05 20.66
N PRO A 112 1.81 -14.06 21.40
CA PRO A 112 1.57 -12.64 21.17
C PRO A 112 1.92 -12.17 19.76
N ALA A 113 2.87 -12.84 19.09
CA ALA A 113 3.24 -12.54 17.70
C ALA A 113 2.07 -12.71 16.72
N LEU A 114 1.08 -13.56 17.03
CA LEU A 114 -0.14 -13.68 16.23
C LEU A 114 -0.98 -12.40 16.25
N THR A 115 -0.97 -11.67 17.37
CA THR A 115 -1.67 -10.38 17.47
C THR A 115 -0.94 -9.32 16.66
N ALA A 116 0.38 -9.23 16.80
CA ALA A 116 1.22 -8.32 16.02
C ALA A 116 1.09 -8.59 14.51
N ALA A 117 1.12 -9.85 14.08
CA ALA A 117 0.94 -10.24 12.69
C ALA A 117 -0.42 -9.79 12.14
N ASN A 118 -1.48 -9.93 12.92
CA ASN A 118 -2.83 -9.54 12.52
C ASN A 118 -2.98 -8.01 12.39
N GLU A 119 -2.45 -7.25 13.34
CA GLU A 119 -2.45 -5.79 13.28
C GLU A 119 -1.66 -5.26 12.09
N ALA A 120 -0.44 -5.79 11.89
CA ALA A 120 0.40 -5.45 10.75
C ALA A 120 -0.29 -5.79 9.42
N MET A 121 -0.95 -6.94 9.33
CA MET A 121 -1.69 -7.33 8.12
C MET A 121 -2.86 -6.39 7.83
N ARG A 122 -3.59 -5.92 8.86
CA ARG A 122 -4.65 -4.90 8.67
C ARG A 122 -4.09 -3.58 8.18
N GLN A 123 -2.98 -3.12 8.75
CA GLN A 123 -2.29 -1.90 8.32
C GLN A 123 -1.83 -2.02 6.86
N MET A 124 -1.24 -3.16 6.49
CA MET A 124 -0.84 -3.44 5.10
C MET A 124 -2.05 -3.37 4.15
N VAL A 125 -3.20 -3.95 4.51
CA VAL A 125 -4.41 -3.85 3.68
C VAL A 125 -4.87 -2.39 3.56
N THR A 126 -4.88 -1.64 4.66
CA THR A 126 -5.30 -0.23 4.65
C THR A 126 -4.40 0.64 3.77
N PHE A 127 -3.09 0.66 4.02
CA PHE A 127 -2.16 1.50 3.25
C PHE A 127 -1.97 0.97 1.83
N GLY A 128 -1.92 -0.36 1.65
CA GLY A 128 -1.81 -0.97 0.34
C GLY A 128 -3.01 -0.67 -0.55
N SER A 129 -4.22 -0.58 0.02
CA SER A 129 -5.40 -0.16 -0.72
C SER A 129 -5.31 1.29 -1.20
N MET A 130 -4.80 2.20 -0.35
CA MET A 130 -4.58 3.60 -0.72
C MET A 130 -3.55 3.75 -1.86
N LEU A 131 -2.50 2.93 -1.85
CA LEU A 131 -1.46 2.87 -2.88
C LEU A 131 -1.88 2.09 -4.14
N GLY A 132 -3.08 1.49 -4.16
CA GLY A 132 -3.55 0.73 -5.33
C GLY A 132 -2.90 -0.63 -5.50
N LEU A 133 -2.43 -1.26 -4.42
CA LEU A 133 -1.76 -2.55 -4.48
C LEU A 133 -2.72 -3.73 -4.58
N ASP A 134 -3.99 -3.56 -4.20
CA ASP A 134 -5.02 -4.60 -4.35
C ASP A 134 -5.76 -4.49 -5.70
N PRO A 135 -6.20 -5.62 -6.30
CA PRO A 135 -6.85 -5.64 -7.61
C PRO A 135 -8.09 -4.73 -7.75
N ALA A 136 -8.87 -4.58 -6.68
CA ALA A 136 -10.09 -3.76 -6.70
C ALA A 136 -9.76 -2.26 -6.63
N SER A 137 -8.66 -1.89 -5.97
CA SER A 137 -8.12 -0.53 -5.95
C SER A 137 -7.32 -0.19 -7.20
N ARG A 138 -6.67 -1.18 -7.83
CA ARG A 138 -6.05 -1.05 -9.17
C ARG A 138 -7.07 -0.64 -10.22
N THR A 139 -8.27 -1.20 -10.23
CA THR A 139 -9.34 -0.79 -11.18
C THR A 139 -9.84 0.63 -10.93
N ARG A 140 -9.62 1.16 -9.73
CA ARG A 140 -9.97 2.54 -9.37
C ARG A 140 -8.91 3.55 -9.84
N ILE A 141 -7.63 3.13 -9.87
CA ILE A 141 -6.47 3.97 -10.19
C ILE A 141 -6.04 3.82 -11.67
N ILE A 142 -6.05 2.60 -12.19
CA ILE A 142 -5.59 2.21 -13.53
C ILE A 142 -6.80 2.17 -14.46
N GLY A 143 -7.27 3.34 -14.86
CA GLY A 143 -8.02 3.44 -16.11
C GLY A 143 -7.07 3.35 -17.29
N GLY A 144 -6.64 2.14 -17.71
CA GLY A 144 -6.31 1.89 -19.11
C GLY A 144 -4.87 1.56 -19.55
N ASN A 145 -3.90 1.22 -18.69
CA ASN A 145 -2.57 0.84 -19.19
C ASN A 145 -2.35 -0.70 -19.20
N LYS A 146 -2.25 -1.28 -20.40
CA LYS A 146 -1.83 -2.68 -20.63
C LYS A 146 -0.31 -2.71 -20.81
N GLN A 147 0.43 -3.07 -19.78
CA GLN A 147 1.86 -3.40 -19.90
C GLN A 147 2.13 -4.83 -19.40
N LYS A 148 3.08 -5.50 -20.07
CA LYS A 148 3.41 -6.92 -19.88
C LYS A 148 3.99 -7.16 -18.48
N SER A 149 3.52 -8.23 -17.84
CA SER A 149 3.93 -8.63 -16.49
C SER A 149 5.28 -9.37 -16.52
N THR A 150 6.27 -8.83 -15.82
CA THR A 150 7.45 -9.59 -15.37
C THR A 150 7.22 -9.93 -13.89
N ASN A 151 7.29 -11.21 -13.52
CA ASN A 151 6.89 -11.67 -12.19
C ASN A 151 8.10 -11.71 -11.24
N GLU A 152 8.61 -10.53 -10.86
CA GLU A 152 9.75 -10.38 -9.94
C GLU A 152 9.39 -10.79 -8.49
N PHE A 153 8.09 -10.83 -8.16
CA PHE A 153 7.57 -11.25 -6.86
C PHE A 153 7.78 -12.75 -6.56
N ALA A 154 8.00 -13.59 -7.58
CA ALA A 154 8.19 -15.03 -7.40
C ALA A 154 9.43 -15.37 -6.55
N ALA A 155 10.48 -14.54 -6.61
CA ALA A 155 11.72 -14.77 -5.87
C ALA A 155 11.58 -14.60 -4.34
N LEU A 156 10.53 -13.92 -3.86
CA LEU A 156 10.29 -13.71 -2.42
C LEU A 156 9.62 -14.90 -1.72
N LEU A 157 8.93 -15.76 -2.47
CA LEU A 157 8.25 -16.94 -1.91
C LEU A 157 9.19 -18.14 -1.76
N SER A 158 10.39 -18.05 -2.32
CA SER A 158 11.40 -19.10 -2.34
C SER A 158 12.58 -18.85 -1.39
N SER A 159 12.53 -17.80 -0.55
CA SER A 159 13.58 -17.46 0.43
C SER A 159 13.08 -17.67 1.87
#